data_AF-A0A840W6Q2-F1
#
_entry.id   AF-A0A840W6Q2-F1
#
_cell.length_a   1.000
_cell.length_b   1.000
_cell.length_c   1.000
_cell.angle_alpha   90.00
_cell.angle_beta   90.00
_cell.angle_gamma   90.00
#
_symmetry.space_group_name_H-M   'P 1'
#
loop_
_entity.id
_entity.type
_entity.pdbx_description
1 polymer ?
#
loop_
_entity_poly.entity_id
_entity_poly.type
_entity_poly.pdbx_seq_one_letter_code
_entity_poly.pdbx_strand_id
1 'polypeptide(L)'
;MSAYEQLAANYPDWHVTHASDDPGRWVASHVDVVELVTAATVERLLARMEIAELKRLKARWCREWAVWRSNGGSWMATARMAGVEPTLMCDSPAELEERMRRPGTWGQRSPALGRPL
;
A
#
# COMPACT_ATOMS: atom_id res chain seq x y z
N MET A 1 -7.01 17.72 -4.15
CA MET A 1 -6.54 16.41 -4.64
C MET A 1 -7.76 15.53 -4.86
N SER A 2 -7.99 15.10 -6.10
CA SER A 2 -9.09 14.22 -6.48
C SER A 2 -8.80 12.76 -6.08
N ALA A 3 -9.83 11.91 -5.99
CA ALA A 3 -9.68 10.49 -5.67
C ALA A 3 -8.80 9.74 -6.69
N TYR A 4 -8.81 10.18 -7.96
CA TYR A 4 -7.94 9.65 -9.00
C TYR A 4 -6.46 10.03 -8.79
N GLU A 5 -6.17 11.27 -8.39
CA GLU A 5 -4.80 11.69 -8.07
C GLU A 5 -4.25 10.92 -6.85
N GLN A 6 -5.09 10.65 -5.85
CA GLN A 6 -4.72 9.83 -4.70
C GLN A 6 -4.44 8.37 -5.09
N LEU A 7 -5.19 7.83 -6.05
CA LEU A 7 -4.95 6.49 -6.60
C LEU A 7 -3.58 6.42 -7.30
N ALA A 8 -3.31 7.34 -8.22
CA ALA A 8 -2.05 7.36 -8.96
C ALA A 8 -0.83 7.53 -8.05
N ALA A 9 -0.94 8.35 -7.00
CA ALA A 9 0.16 8.58 -6.06
C ALA A 9 0.41 7.39 -5.12
N ASN A 10 -0.65 6.76 -4.60
CA ASN A 10 -0.52 5.72 -3.56
C ASN A 10 -0.43 4.30 -4.13
N TYR A 11 -0.85 4.09 -5.38
CA TYR A 11 -0.89 2.78 -6.04
C TYR A 11 -0.23 2.84 -7.42
N PRO A 12 1.06 3.23 -7.50
CA PRO A 12 1.75 3.43 -8.78
C PRO A 12 1.84 2.16 -9.63
N ASP A 13 1.81 0.98 -8.99
CA ASP A 13 1.87 -0.32 -9.66
C ASP A 13 0.49 -0.84 -10.11
N TRP A 14 -0.58 -0.10 -9.80
CA TRP A 14 -1.94 -0.43 -10.23
C TRP A 14 -2.29 0.31 -11.52
N HIS A 15 -2.72 -0.44 -12.54
CA HIS A 15 -3.25 0.14 -13.76
C HIS A 15 -4.77 0.32 -13.63
N VAL A 16 -5.23 1.57 -13.64
CA VAL A 16 -6.63 1.96 -13.49
C VAL A 16 -7.17 2.51 -14.81
N THR A 17 -8.34 2.02 -15.23
CA THR A 17 -9.02 2.42 -16.47
C THR A 17 -10.54 2.26 -16.33
N HIS A 18 -11.28 2.64 -17.38
CA HIS A 18 -12.69 2.30 -17.52
C HIS A 18 -12.86 0.95 -18.23
N ALA A 19 -13.92 0.21 -17.89
CA ALA A 19 -14.25 -1.03 -18.58
C ALA A 19 -14.65 -0.73 -20.04
N SER A 20 -14.18 -1.55 -20.97
CA SER A 20 -14.48 -1.36 -22.40
C SER A 20 -15.93 -1.66 -22.77
N ASP A 21 -16.59 -2.54 -22.00
CA ASP A 21 -17.97 -2.97 -22.17
C ASP A 21 -18.99 -2.09 -21.40
N ASP A 22 -18.52 -1.36 -20.39
CA ASP A 22 -19.31 -0.42 -19.60
C ASP A 22 -18.42 0.75 -19.14
N PRO A 23 -18.36 1.87 -19.90
CA PRO A 23 -17.56 3.02 -19.54
C PRO A 23 -17.96 3.67 -18.20
N GLY A 24 -19.14 3.37 -17.64
CA GLY A 24 -19.51 3.81 -16.29
C GLY A 24 -18.79 3.04 -15.17
N ARG A 25 -18.14 1.92 -15.51
CA ARG A 25 -17.45 1.04 -14.57
C ARG A 25 -15.95 1.26 -14.61
N TRP A 26 -15.38 1.45 -13.43
CA TRP A 26 -13.94 1.50 -13.22
C TRP A 26 -13.36 0.09 -13.04
N VAL A 27 -12.14 -0.08 -13.52
CA VAL A 27 -11.36 -1.32 -13.45
C VAL A 27 -9.94 -0.99 -13.01
N ALA A 28 -9.41 -1.77 -12.08
CA ALA A 28 -8.02 -1.70 -11.64
C ALA A 28 -7.39 -3.10 -11.71
N SER A 29 -6.15 -3.14 -12.16
CA SER A 29 -5.36 -4.36 -12.31
C SER A 29 -3.96 -4.17 -11.72
N HIS A 30 -3.39 -5.25 -11.20
CA HIS A 30 -2.05 -5.26 -10.64
C HIS A 30 -1.40 -6.60 -10.98
N VAL A 31 -0.11 -6.61 -11.32
CA VAL A 31 0.59 -7.81 -11.82
C VAL A 31 0.55 -8.99 -10.84
N ASP A 32 0.64 -8.71 -9.53
CA ASP A 32 0.59 -9.71 -8.46
C ASP A 32 -0.85 -10.03 -7.97
N VAL A 33 -1.89 -9.43 -8.56
CA VAL A 33 -3.29 -9.65 -8.16
C VAL A 33 -4.04 -10.30 -9.33
N VAL A 34 -4.42 -11.56 -9.14
CA VAL A 34 -5.06 -12.38 -10.19
C VAL A 34 -6.41 -11.81 -10.62
N GLU A 35 -7.19 -11.28 -9.68
CA GLU A 35 -8.55 -10.79 -9.94
C GLU A 35 -8.54 -9.30 -10.28
N LEU A 36 -9.24 -8.93 -11.36
CA LEU A 36 -9.52 -7.53 -11.66
C LEU A 36 -10.42 -6.93 -10.57
N VAL A 37 -10.03 -5.76 -10.07
CA VAL A 37 -10.83 -5.00 -9.12
C VAL A 37 -11.73 -4.06 -9.90
N THR A 38 -13.04 -4.18 -9.76
CA THR A 38 -14.00 -3.33 -10.48
C THR A 38 -14.90 -2.58 -9.52
N ALA A 39 -15.40 -1.41 -9.93
CA ALA A 39 -16.39 -0.65 -9.16
C ALA A 39 -17.14 0.37 -10.03
N ALA A 40 -18.33 0.80 -9.59
CA ALA A 40 -19.12 1.83 -10.27
C ALA A 40 -18.64 3.27 -10.00
N THR A 41 -17.84 3.48 -8.95
CA THR A 41 -17.27 4.81 -8.62
C THR A 41 -15.81 4.66 -8.22
N VAL A 42 -15.05 5.74 -8.32
CA VAL A 42 -13.62 5.77 -8.00
C VAL A 42 -13.36 5.54 -6.51
N GLU A 43 -14.23 6.00 -5.62
CA GLU A 43 -14.11 5.78 -4.16
C GLU A 43 -14.33 4.32 -3.80
N ARG A 44 -15.32 3.68 -4.43
CA ARG A 44 -15.56 2.23 -4.27
C ARG A 44 -14.42 1.42 -4.86
N LEU A 45 -13.83 1.89 -5.96
CA LEU A 45 -12.65 1.27 -6.55
C LEU A 45 -11.48 1.32 -5.57
N LEU A 46 -11.19 2.49 -5.03
CA LEU A 46 -10.12 2.71 -4.05
C LEU A 46 -10.28 1.79 -2.83
N ALA A 47 -11.47 1.72 -2.23
CA ALA A 47 -11.71 0.84 -1.09
C ALA A 47 -11.49 -0.65 -1.42
N ARG A 48 -11.88 -1.09 -2.63
CA ARG A 48 -11.64 -2.48 -3.08
C ARG A 48 -10.17 -2.74 -3.38
N MET A 49 -9.48 -1.77 -3.98
CA MET A 49 -8.03 -1.83 -4.21
C MET A 49 -7.27 -1.91 -2.90
N GLU A 50 -7.63 -1.13 -1.88
CA GLU A 50 -7.06 -1.22 -0.53
C GLU A 50 -7.16 -2.63 0.06
N ILE A 51 -8.32 -3.28 -0.09
CA ILE A 51 -8.53 -4.65 0.39
C ILE A 51 -7.67 -5.64 -0.39
N ALA A 52 -7.63 -5.52 -1.72
CA ALA A 52 -6.82 -6.39 -2.57
C ALA A 52 -5.32 -6.23 -2.29
N GLU A 53 -4.88 -4.99 -2.11
CA GLU A 53 -3.49 -4.63 -1.80
C GLU A 53 -3.07 -5.14 -0.41
N LEU A 54 -3.95 -5.01 0.59
CA LEU A 54 -3.69 -5.58 1.91
C LEU A 54 -3.56 -7.10 1.85
N LYS A 55 -4.40 -7.78 1.06
CA LYS A 55 -4.29 -9.24 0.85
C LYS A 55 -2.98 -9.59 0.15
N ARG A 56 -2.59 -8.86 -0.88
CA ARG A 56 -1.33 -9.03 -1.61
C ARG A 56 -0.13 -8.92 -0.67
N LEU A 57 -0.04 -7.83 0.08
CA LEU A 57 1.05 -7.59 1.03
C LEU A 57 1.11 -8.67 2.12
N LYS A 58 -0.05 -9.03 2.69
CA LYS A 58 -0.12 -10.13 3.66
C LYS A 58 0.38 -11.43 3.07
N ALA A 59 -0.03 -11.80 1.87
CA ALA A 59 0.41 -13.03 1.23
C ALA A 59 1.93 -13.03 0.96
N ARG A 60 2.44 -11.92 0.42
CA ARG A 60 3.84 -11.76 0.03
C ARG A 60 4.80 -11.75 1.21
N TRP A 61 4.43 -11.08 2.30
CA TRP A 61 5.33 -10.80 3.42
C TRP A 61 4.98 -11.54 4.71
N CYS A 62 4.05 -12.50 4.68
CA CYS A 62 3.53 -13.15 5.90
C CYS A 62 4.59 -13.80 6.80
N ARG A 63 5.74 -14.19 6.26
CA ARG A 63 6.79 -14.86 7.04
C ARG A 63 7.55 -13.86 7.89
N GLU A 64 7.91 -12.73 7.30
CA GLU A 64 8.75 -11.70 7.88
C GLU A 64 7.95 -10.62 8.61
N TRP A 65 6.71 -10.38 8.20
CA TRP A 65 5.88 -9.26 8.65
C TRP A 65 4.44 -9.66 8.95
N ALA A 66 3.87 -9.07 9.99
CA ALA A 66 2.43 -8.98 10.18
C ALA A 66 1.95 -7.65 9.60
N VAL A 67 1.12 -7.65 8.55
CA VAL A 67 0.66 -6.43 7.87
C VAL A 67 -0.82 -6.17 8.16
N TRP A 68 -1.21 -4.92 8.44
CA TRP A 68 -2.61 -4.52 8.67
C TRP A 68 -2.87 -3.04 8.34
N ARG A 69 -4.15 -2.65 8.33
CA ARG A 69 -4.60 -1.26 8.25
C ARG A 69 -5.06 -0.80 9.62
N SER A 70 -4.63 0.38 10.05
CA SER A 70 -5.15 1.01 11.27
C SER A 70 -6.53 1.60 11.02
N ASN A 71 -7.31 1.82 12.08
CA ASN A 71 -8.60 2.52 12.00
C ASN A 71 -8.46 3.98 11.52
N GLY A 72 -7.27 4.57 11.68
CA GLY A 72 -6.95 5.92 11.19
C GLY A 72 -6.53 5.96 9.73
N GLY A 73 -6.52 4.83 9.02
CA GLY A 73 -6.15 4.78 7.61
C GLY A 73 -4.64 4.79 7.37
N SER A 74 -3.83 4.34 8.33
CA SER A 74 -2.38 4.11 8.14
C SER A 74 -2.10 2.65 7.76
N TRP A 75 -1.07 2.45 6.94
CA TRP A 75 -0.53 1.13 6.60
C TRP A 75 0.50 0.73 7.64
N MET A 76 0.31 -0.43 8.26
CA MET A 76 1.11 -0.89 9.39
C MET A 76 1.76 -2.23 9.07
N ALA A 77 3.01 -2.41 9.50
CA ALA A 77 3.65 -3.72 9.51
C ALA A 77 4.50 -3.91 10.75
N THR A 78 4.37 -5.06 11.42
CA THR A 78 5.26 -5.44 12.52
C THR A 78 6.18 -6.55 12.09
N ALA A 79 7.48 -6.36 12.34
CA ALA A 79 8.50 -7.35 12.04
C ALA A 79 8.33 -8.58 12.93
N ARG A 80 8.49 -9.77 12.36
CA ARG A 80 8.52 -11.06 13.06
C ARG A 80 9.94 -11.55 13.32
N MET A 81 10.94 -10.73 12.98
CA MET A 81 12.37 -11.05 13.02
C MET A 81 13.08 -10.19 14.07
N ALA A 82 14.08 -10.76 14.72
CA ALA A 82 14.89 -10.04 15.72
C ALA A 82 15.80 -8.98 15.07
N GLY A 83 16.02 -7.86 15.78
CA GLY A 83 16.97 -6.82 15.37
C GLY A 83 16.46 -5.81 14.33
N VAL A 84 15.20 -5.93 13.89
CA VAL A 84 14.53 -5.03 12.93
C VAL A 84 13.62 -4.05 13.67
N GLU A 85 13.41 -2.85 13.09
CA GLU A 85 12.37 -1.91 13.57
C GLU A 85 11.02 -2.64 13.76
N PRO A 86 10.45 -2.66 14.98
CA PRO A 86 9.37 -3.57 15.31
C PRO A 86 8.06 -3.19 14.66
N THR A 87 7.81 -1.90 14.38
CA THR A 87 6.55 -1.46 13.78
C THR A 87 6.81 -0.32 12.79
N LEU A 88 6.51 -0.57 11.53
CA LEU A 88 6.44 0.43 10.47
C LEU A 88 5.02 1.02 10.44
N MET A 89 4.95 2.33 10.25
CA MET A 89 3.73 3.08 10.01
C MET A 89 3.97 3.99 8.82
N CYS A 90 3.15 3.83 7.78
CA CYS A 90 3.26 4.54 6.51
C CYS A 90 1.90 5.03 6.05
N ASP A 91 1.91 6.09 5.22
CA ASP A 91 0.68 6.67 4.69
C ASP A 91 0.19 5.93 3.43
N SER A 92 1.09 5.19 2.76
CA SER A 92 0.79 4.44 1.55
C SER A 92 1.28 2.98 1.62
N PRO A 93 0.66 2.05 0.86
CA PRO A 93 1.11 0.66 0.80
C PRO A 93 2.46 0.52 0.10
N ALA A 94 2.73 1.36 -0.91
CA ALA A 94 4.00 1.37 -1.63
C ALA A 94 5.18 1.76 -0.72
N GLU A 95 5.01 2.80 0.10
CA GLU A 95 6.01 3.19 1.10
C GLU A 95 6.22 2.07 2.13
N LEU A 96 5.14 1.46 2.62
CA LEU A 96 5.22 0.35 3.56
C LEU A 96 6.02 -0.82 2.95
N GLU A 97 5.73 -1.21 1.71
CA GLU A 97 6.43 -2.30 1.04
C GLU A 97 7.91 -2.03 0.81
N GLU A 98 8.28 -0.80 0.42
CA GLU A 98 9.69 -0.44 0.29
C GLU A 98 10.43 -0.52 1.63
N ARG A 99 9.82 -0.05 2.72
CA ARG A 99 10.40 -0.17 4.07
C ARG A 99 10.46 -1.61 4.57
N MET A 100 9.47 -2.45 4.25
CA MET A 100 9.50 -3.88 4.56
C MET A 100 10.59 -4.64 3.78
N ARG A 101 10.88 -4.20 2.56
CA ARG A 101 11.95 -4.74 1.71
C ARG A 101 13.35 -4.35 2.21
N ARG A 102 13.47 -3.16 2.77
CA ARG A 102 14.74 -2.61 3.31
C ARG A 102 14.54 -2.16 4.75
N PRO A 103 14.35 -3.10 5.69
CA PRO A 103 14.15 -2.75 7.08
C PRO A 103 15.38 -2.06 7.66
N GLY A 104 15.15 -0.95 8.36
CA GLY A 104 16.18 -0.37 9.23
C GLY A 104 16.50 -1.30 10.40
N THR A 105 17.72 -1.18 10.93
CA THR A 105 18.10 -1.85 12.17
C THR A 105 17.44 -1.17 13.36
N TRP A 106 16.99 -1.98 14.32
CA TRP A 106 16.42 -1.47 15.54
C TRP A 106 17.42 -0.57 16.28
N GLY A 107 16.99 0.62 16.68
CA GLY A 107 17.84 1.59 17.39
C GLY A 107 18.61 2.57 16.50
N GLN A 108 18.60 2.41 15.17
CA GLN A 108 19.06 3.47 14.26
C GLN A 108 17.90 4.43 13.96
N ARG A 109 17.81 5.52 14.74
CA ARG A 109 17.18 6.74 14.21
C ARG A 109 18.07 7.21 13.06
N SER A 110 17.56 7.22 11.83
CA SER A 110 18.21 7.97 10.74
C SER A 110 18.48 9.39 11.25
N PRO A 111 19.68 9.96 11.06
CA PRO A 111 19.87 11.37 11.34
C PRO A 111 18.82 12.13 10.52
N ALA A 112 18.09 13.03 11.16
CA ALA A 112 17.24 13.97 10.44
C ALA A 112 18.09 14.59 9.33
N LEU A 113 17.75 14.32 8.06
CA LEU A 113 18.37 15.00 6.94
C LEU A 113 18.25 16.50 7.25
N GLY A 114 19.40 17.14 7.40
CA GLY A 114 19.54 18.44 8.01
C GLY A 114 18.55 19.45 7.44
N ARG A 115 17.75 20.06 8.31
CA ARG A 115 17.18 21.37 8.02
C ARG A 115 18.35 22.36 8.00
N PRO A 116 18.59 23.09 6.91
CA PRO A 116 19.45 24.25 6.97
C PRO A 116 18.80 25.29 7.89
N LEU A 117 19.63 25.88 8.75
CA LEU A 117 19.31 27.05 9.56
C LEU A 117 19.11 28.29 8.67
#